data_AF-A0A5N5RGD8-F1
#
_entry.id   AF-A0A5N5RGD8-F1
#
_cell.length_a   1.000
_cell.length_b   1.000
_cell.length_c   1.000
_cell.angle_alpha   90.00
_cell.angle_beta   90.00
_cell.angle_gamma   90.00
#
_symmetry.space_group_name_H-M   'P 1'
#
loop_
_entity.id
_entity.type
_entity.pdbx_description
1 polymer ?
#
loop_
_entity_poly.entity_id
_entity_poly.type
_entity_poly.pdbx_seq_one_letter_code
_entity_poly.pdbx_strand_id
1 'polypeptide(L)'
;MATLTIRKLEDATLEAFKASAKANNRSTEAEARSLIEDFVAGRIVRHEMEQSNFYDRLRDFMAHEGIAGFDADELPDEGRNHAEERPQVGFDDGRNERDQDEHERDEAGS
;
A
#
# COMPACT_ATOMS: atom_id res chain seq x y z
N MET A 1 -26.06 9.69 -20.03
CA MET A 1 -25.95 8.25 -20.31
C MET A 1 -25.21 8.10 -21.62
N ALA A 2 -24.07 7.42 -21.62
CA ALA A 2 -23.33 7.09 -22.83
C ALA A 2 -23.70 5.68 -23.29
N THR A 3 -23.80 5.47 -24.60
CA THR A 3 -24.13 4.16 -25.19
C THR A 3 -23.03 3.79 -26.16
N LEU A 4 -22.56 2.54 -26.10
CA LEU A 4 -21.52 2.02 -26.98
C LEU A 4 -22.01 0.73 -27.62
N THR A 5 -21.76 0.57 -28.93
CA THR A 5 -22.17 -0.61 -29.68
C THR A 5 -20.94 -1.36 -30.17
N ILE A 6 -20.79 -2.60 -29.75
CA ILE A 6 -19.73 -3.50 -30.22
C ILE A 6 -20.33 -4.42 -31.27
N ARG A 7 -19.74 -4.45 -32.46
CA ARG A 7 -20.17 -5.29 -33.59
C ARG A 7 -19.07 -6.29 -33.93
N LYS A 8 -19.46 -7.36 -34.64
CA LYS A 8 -18.55 -8.41 -35.11
C LYS A 8 -17.76 -9.08 -33.98
N LEU A 9 -18.43 -9.34 -32.86
CA LEU A 9 -17.94 -10.28 -31.86
C LEU A 9 -18.02 -11.68 -32.45
N GLU A 10 -16.98 -12.47 -32.25
CA GLU A 10 -17.00 -13.89 -32.61
C GLU A 10 -18.07 -14.60 -31.76
N ASP A 11 -18.82 -15.52 -32.37
CA ASP A 11 -19.93 -16.21 -31.71
C ASP A 11 -19.45 -16.99 -30.47
N ALA A 12 -18.26 -17.59 -30.53
CA ALA A 12 -17.64 -18.25 -29.39
C ALA A 12 -17.42 -17.31 -28.20
N THR A 13 -16.94 -16.09 -28.47
CA THR A 13 -16.74 -15.06 -27.44
C THR A 13 -18.08 -14.60 -26.87
N LEU A 14 -19.10 -14.43 -27.72
CA LEU A 14 -20.43 -14.01 -27.28
C LEU A 14 -21.09 -15.04 -26.36
N GLU A 15 -20.98 -16.33 -26.68
CA GLU A 15 -21.54 -17.41 -25.87
C GLU A 15 -20.80 -17.56 -24.53
N ALA A 16 -19.47 -17.51 -24.53
CA ALA A 16 -18.69 -17.50 -23.30
C ALA A 16 -19.07 -16.31 -22.39
N PHE A 17 -19.30 -15.15 -22.99
CA PHE A 17 -19.70 -13.95 -22.27
C PHE A 17 -21.11 -14.05 -21.68
N LYS A 18 -22.07 -14.57 -22.44
CA LYS A 18 -23.43 -14.86 -21.92
C LYS A 18 -23.39 -15.87 -20.77
N ALA A 19 -22.55 -16.89 -20.86
CA ALA A 19 -22.37 -17.87 -19.79
C ALA A 19 -21.84 -17.21 -18.50
N SER A 20 -20.85 -16.32 -18.60
CA SER A 20 -20.35 -15.53 -17.47
C SER A 20 -21.45 -14.70 -16.83
N ALA A 21 -22.20 -13.93 -17.63
CA ALA A 21 -23.30 -13.11 -17.13
C ALA A 21 -24.35 -13.95 -16.40
N LYS A 22 -24.70 -15.13 -16.93
CA LYS A 22 -25.63 -16.07 -16.31
C LYS A 22 -25.09 -16.64 -15.00
N ALA A 23 -23.81 -17.02 -14.95
CA ALA A 23 -23.17 -17.51 -13.72
C ALA A 23 -23.17 -16.45 -12.61
N ASN A 24 -23.01 -15.18 -12.97
CA ASN A 24 -23.05 -14.05 -12.05
C ASN A 24 -24.46 -13.53 -11.73
N ASN A 25 -25.52 -14.19 -12.24
CA ASN A 25 -26.92 -13.75 -12.11
C ASN A 25 -27.15 -12.30 -12.57
N ARG A 26 -26.46 -11.89 -13.63
CA ARG A 26 -26.51 -10.53 -14.20
C ARG A 26 -27.00 -10.56 -15.64
N SER A 27 -27.49 -9.41 -16.11
CA SER A 27 -27.72 -9.22 -17.55
C SER A 27 -26.39 -9.09 -18.28
N THR A 28 -26.38 -9.42 -19.57
CA THR A 28 -25.21 -9.29 -20.45
C THR A 28 -24.69 -7.85 -20.52
N GLU A 29 -25.58 -6.86 -20.48
CA GLU A 29 -25.19 -5.44 -20.43
C GLU A 29 -24.56 -5.08 -19.08
N ALA A 30 -25.12 -5.54 -17.97
CA ALA A 30 -24.58 -5.27 -16.64
C ALA A 30 -23.18 -5.90 -16.47
N GLU A 31 -23.00 -7.13 -16.95
CA GLU A 31 -21.69 -7.79 -16.97
C GLU A 31 -20.70 -7.00 -17.83
N ALA A 32 -21.13 -6.50 -18.99
CA ALA A 32 -20.26 -5.74 -19.90
C ALA A 32 -19.83 -4.41 -19.27
N ARG A 33 -20.76 -3.74 -18.58
CA ARG A 33 -20.49 -2.52 -17.83
C ARG A 33 -19.46 -2.78 -16.73
N SER A 34 -19.67 -3.77 -15.87
CA SER A 34 -18.73 -4.10 -14.80
C SER A 34 -17.34 -4.45 -15.34
N LEU A 35 -17.25 -5.27 -16.38
CA LEU A 35 -15.97 -5.68 -16.94
C LEU A 35 -15.20 -4.49 -17.55
N ILE A 36 -15.91 -3.57 -18.21
CA ILE A 36 -15.31 -2.35 -18.74
C ILE A 36 -14.86 -1.42 -17.59
N GLU A 37 -15.68 -1.26 -16.55
CA GLU A 37 -15.35 -0.43 -15.39
C GLU A 37 -14.12 -0.96 -14.66
N ASP A 38 -14.05 -2.26 -14.39
CA ASP A 38 -12.91 -2.90 -13.73
C ASP A 38 -11.63 -2.74 -14.56
N PHE A 39 -11.72 -2.96 -15.88
CA PHE A 39 -10.58 -2.79 -16.77
C PHE A 39 -10.10 -1.32 -16.82
N VAL A 40 -11.03 -0.37 -16.91
CA VAL A 40 -10.71 1.06 -16.96
C VAL A 40 -10.12 1.52 -15.62
N ALA A 41 -10.67 1.11 -14.49
CA ALA A 41 -10.12 1.40 -13.17
C ALA A 41 -8.68 0.87 -13.06
N GLY A 42 -8.43 -0.38 -13.47
CA GLY A 42 -7.09 -0.96 -13.48
C GLY A 42 -6.12 -0.26 -14.43
N ARG A 43 -6.61 0.28 -15.56
CA ARG A 43 -5.80 1.06 -16.49
C ARG A 43 -5.50 2.46 -15.95
N ILE A 44 -6.47 3.13 -15.33
CA ILE A 44 -6.28 4.44 -14.71
C ILE A 44 -5.27 4.32 -13.58
N VAL A 45 -5.40 3.32 -12.70
CA VAL A 45 -4.42 3.11 -11.62
C VAL A 45 -3.02 2.89 -12.18
N ARG A 46 -2.84 2.03 -13.19
CA ARG A 46 -1.51 1.84 -13.80
C ARG A 46 -0.99 3.09 -14.49
N HIS A 47 -1.84 3.77 -15.26
CA HIS A 47 -1.46 4.97 -15.97
C HIS A 47 -1.12 6.10 -14.99
N GLU A 48 -1.88 6.26 -13.91
CA GLU A 48 -1.55 7.15 -12.82
C GLU A 48 -0.27 6.70 -12.14
N MET A 49 -0.04 5.44 -11.82
CA MET A 49 1.25 5.03 -11.23
C MET A 49 2.45 5.31 -12.16
N GLU A 50 2.28 5.16 -13.47
CA GLU A 50 3.31 5.47 -14.48
C GLU A 50 3.52 6.98 -14.68
N GLN A 51 2.47 7.80 -14.68
CA GLN A 51 2.53 9.26 -14.85
C GLN A 51 2.74 10.02 -13.52
N SER A 52 2.42 9.35 -12.42
CA SER A 52 2.56 9.78 -11.03
C SER A 52 3.66 8.95 -10.38
N ASN A 53 4.72 8.64 -11.13
CA ASN A 53 5.90 8.05 -10.53
C ASN A 53 6.34 9.03 -9.44
N PHE A 54 6.00 8.70 -8.19
CA PHE A 54 6.00 9.64 -7.08
C PHE A 54 7.39 10.26 -6.91
N TYR A 55 8.40 9.45 -7.17
CA TYR A 55 9.81 9.84 -7.18
C TYR A 55 10.14 10.87 -8.26
N ASP A 56 9.59 10.75 -9.46
CA ASP A 56 9.83 11.73 -10.54
C ASP A 56 9.18 13.07 -10.19
N ARG A 57 7.93 13.07 -9.70
CA ARG A 57 7.29 14.32 -9.21
C ARG A 57 8.00 14.91 -7.99
N LEU A 58 8.43 14.07 -7.07
CA LEU A 58 9.14 14.50 -5.86
C LEU A 58 10.48 15.12 -6.26
N ARG A 59 11.17 14.55 -7.24
CA ARG A 59 12.41 15.08 -7.81
C ARG A 59 12.18 16.40 -8.53
N ASP A 60 11.16 16.48 -9.39
CA ASP A 60 10.78 17.72 -10.08
C ASP A 60 10.40 18.84 -9.08
N PHE A 61 9.64 18.51 -8.03
CA PHE A 61 9.27 19.44 -6.97
C PHE A 61 10.49 19.93 -6.19
N MET A 62 11.39 19.04 -5.77
CA MET A 62 12.61 19.44 -5.04
C MET A 62 13.58 20.24 -5.91
N ALA A 63 13.71 19.90 -7.19
CA ALA A 63 14.47 20.69 -8.15
C ALA A 63 13.87 22.10 -8.33
N HIS A 64 12.54 22.21 -8.36
CA HIS A 64 11.85 23.50 -8.44
C HIS A 64 12.04 24.37 -7.18
N GLU A 65 11.98 23.76 -5.99
CA GLU A 65 12.14 24.45 -4.71
C GLU A 65 13.61 24.63 -4.28
N GLY A 66 14.57 24.11 -5.06
CA GLY A 66 16.01 24.25 -4.80
C GLY A 66 16.53 23.43 -3.61
N ILE A 67 15.87 22.31 -3.31
CA ILE A 67 16.24 21.39 -2.23
C ILE A 67 17.29 20.39 -2.76
N ALA A 68 18.51 20.48 -2.26
CA ALA A 68 19.63 19.59 -2.61
C ALA A 68 19.52 18.21 -1.91
N GLY A 69 20.03 17.14 -2.53
CA GLY A 69 20.14 15.80 -1.94
C GLY A 69 19.42 14.65 -2.65
N PHE A 70 18.78 14.90 -3.80
CA PHE A 70 17.97 13.90 -4.54
C PHE A 70 18.43 13.67 -5.99
N ASP A 71 19.55 14.28 -6.38
CA ASP A 71 20.20 13.93 -7.63
C ASP A 71 20.84 12.54 -7.56
N ALA A 72 20.89 11.85 -8.70
CA ALA A 72 21.41 10.48 -8.80
C ALA A 72 22.86 10.37 -8.31
N ASP A 73 23.61 11.48 -8.35
CA ASP A 73 25.00 11.60 -7.88
C ASP A 73 25.13 12.14 -6.43
N GLU A 74 24.02 12.56 -5.81
CA GLU A 74 23.98 13.21 -4.48
C GLU A 74 23.31 12.35 -3.41
N LEU A 75 22.51 11.35 -3.82
CA LEU A 75 22.12 10.30 -2.91
C LEU A 75 23.39 9.60 -2.41
N PRO A 76 23.63 9.56 -1.08
CA PRO A 76 24.79 8.86 -0.57
C PRO A 76 24.72 7.42 -1.07
N ASP A 77 25.75 6.99 -1.79
CA ASP A 77 25.95 5.58 -2.11
C ASP A 77 25.77 4.83 -0.79
N GLU A 78 24.93 3.79 -0.79
CA GLU A 78 24.74 2.95 0.38
C GLU A 78 26.02 2.13 0.60
N GLY A 79 27.12 2.81 0.93
CA GLY A 79 28.11 2.32 1.87
C GLY A 79 27.41 2.14 3.22
N ARG A 80 26.45 1.22 3.27
CA ARG A 80 26.07 0.51 4.49
C ARG A 80 27.38 -0.02 5.01
N ASN A 81 28.00 0.71 5.92
CA ASN A 81 29.01 0.15 6.78
C ASN A 81 28.31 -0.98 7.55
N HIS A 82 28.38 -2.19 7.01
CA HIS A 82 27.98 -3.43 7.65
C HIS A 82 28.75 -3.69 8.97
N ALA A 83 29.60 -2.75 9.39
CA ALA A 83 30.45 -2.83 10.56
C ALA A 83 29.89 -2.15 11.81
N GLU A 84 28.83 -1.34 11.72
CA GLU A 84 28.16 -0.82 12.93
C GLU A 84 26.90 -1.64 13.19
N GLU A 85 27.10 -2.77 13.89
CA GLU A 85 26.02 -3.43 14.61
C GLU A 85 25.25 -2.36 15.40
N ARG A 86 23.97 -2.20 15.07
CA ARG A 86 23.07 -1.32 15.83
C ARG A 86 23.23 -1.66 17.32
N PRO A 87 23.46 -0.69 18.21
CA PRO A 87 23.57 -0.98 19.63
C PRO A 87 22.32 -1.74 20.09
N GLN A 88 22.51 -2.90 20.72
CA GLN A 88 21.41 -3.69 21.24
C GLN A 88 20.67 -2.84 22.28
N VAL A 89 19.42 -2.51 21.99
CA VAL A 89 18.55 -1.79 22.92
C VAL A 89 18.11 -2.81 23.97
N GLY A 90 18.79 -2.81 25.12
CA GLY A 90 18.33 -3.54 26.30
C GLY A 90 17.09 -2.85 26.85
N PHE A 91 15.95 -3.54 26.81
CA PHE A 91 14.81 -3.14 27.63
C PHE A 91 15.18 -3.49 29.07
N ASP A 92 15.67 -2.51 29.81
CA ASP A 92 15.74 -2.59 31.27
C ASP A 92 14.29 -2.68 31.77
N ASP A 93 13.85 -3.92 31.99
CA ASP A 93 12.54 -4.23 32.56
C ASP A 93 12.59 -3.79 34.01
N GLY A 94 12.33 -2.50 34.22
CA GLY A 94 12.29 -1.84 35.52
C GLY A 94 11.23 -2.48 36.40
N ARG A 95 11.58 -3.60 37.03
CA ARG A 95 10.90 -4.14 38.20
C ARG A 95 11.12 -3.14 39.34
N ASN A 96 10.21 -2.17 39.36
CA ASN A 96 9.96 -1.18 40.39
C ASN A 96 9.92 -1.90 41.77
N GLU A 97 11.02 -1.80 42.51
CA GLU A 97 11.14 -2.14 43.94
C GLU A 97 10.26 -1.21 44.78
N ARG A 98 8.94 -1.39 44.70
CA ARG A 98 7.96 -0.76 45.59
C ARG A 98 6.96 -1.78 46.08
N ASP A 99 7.43 -2.80 46.78
CA ASP A 99 6.61 -3.74 47.56
C ASP A 99 7.42 -4.31 48.75
N GLN A 100 8.10 -3.45 49.53
CA GLN A 100 8.75 -3.88 50.80
C GLN A 100 8.37 -3.05 52.04
N ASP A 101 7.33 -2.20 51.98
CA ASP A 101 6.94 -1.35 53.13
C ASP A 101 5.60 -1.74 53.81
N GLU A 102 5.03 -2.92 53.54
CA GLU A 102 3.77 -3.36 54.17
C GLU A 102 3.86 -4.69 54.97
N HIS A 103 5.03 -5.02 55.55
CA HIS A 103 5.15 -6.22 56.39
C HIS A 103 5.78 -6.02 57.79
N GLU A 104 5.70 -4.82 58.36
CA GLU A 104 6.16 -4.55 59.74
C GLU A 104 5.10 -3.88 60.65
N ARG A 105 3.80 -4.06 60.39
CA ARG A 105 2.75 -3.52 61.28
C ARG A 105 1.69 -4.50 61.78
N ASP A 106 1.89 -5.81 61.66
CA ASP A 106 0.95 -6.81 62.21
C ASP A 106 1.60 -7.86 63.15
N GLU A 107 2.77 -7.57 63.76
CA GLU A 107 3.31 -8.36 64.88
C GLU A 107 3.57 -7.52 66.15
N ALA A 108 2.77 -6.47 66.38
CA ALA A 108 2.62 -5.86 67.72
C ALA A 108 1.22 -6.14 68.28
N GLY A 109 0.82 -7.41 68.20
CA GLY A 109 -0.31 -7.98 68.91
C GLY A 109 0.16 -9.13 69.78
N SER A 110 0.74 -8.81 70.94
CA SER A 110 0.71 -9.69 72.10
C SER A 110 0.71 -8.89 73.39
#